data_AF-A0A7N2LJ06-F1
#
_entry.id   AF-A0A7N2LJ06-F1
#
_cell.length_a   1.000
_cell.length_b   1.000
_cell.length_c   1.000
_cell.angle_alpha   90.00
_cell.angle_beta   90.00
_cell.angle_gamma   90.00
#
_symmetry.space_group_name_H-M   'P 1'
#
loop_
_entity.id
_entity.type
_entity.pdbx_description
1 polymer ?
#
loop_
_entity_poly.entity_id
_entity_poly.type
_entity_poly.pdbx_seq_one_letter_code
_entity_poly.pdbx_strand_id
1 'polypeptide(L)' 'MEEGFLILFDILNARVKNEGDIQEIMVVPNLAKRCLELNGKRRPSMREVTKELEGVQKTFNGQENCETI' A
#
# COMPACT_ATOMS: atom_id res chain seq x y z
N MET A 1 -11.22 -6.02 -13.74
CA MET A 1 -10.15 -5.68 -12.78
C MET A 1 -9.17 -4.68 -13.41
N GLU A 2 -9.58 -3.86 -14.38
CA GLU A 2 -8.63 -3.12 -15.23
C GLU A 2 -8.79 -1.59 -15.20
N GLU A 3 -9.90 -1.02 -14.73
CA GLU A 3 -10.11 0.43 -14.86
C GLU A 3 -9.34 1.30 -13.85
N GLY A 4 -8.83 0.73 -12.76
CA GLY A 4 -8.15 1.50 -11.71
C GLY A 4 -6.62 1.59 -11.84
N PHE A 5 -6.02 0.79 -12.72
CA PHE A 5 -4.57 0.63 -12.77
C PHE A 5 -3.87 1.85 -13.40
N LEU A 6 -4.42 2.39 -14.49
CA LEU A 6 -3.82 3.56 -15.17
C LEU A 6 -3.89 4.82 -14.30
N ILE A 7 -5.02 5.05 -13.62
CA ILE A 7 -5.22 6.21 -12.74
C ILE A 7 -4.21 6.21 -11.58
N LEU A 8 -3.87 5.02 -11.06
CA LEU A 8 -2.88 4.92 -10.00
C LEU A 8 -1.50 5.41 -10.47
N PHE A 9 -1.05 5.03 -11.67
CA PHE A 9 0.26 5.47 -12.20
C PHE A 9 0.32 6.95 -12.55
N ASP A 10 -0.82 7.64 -12.65
CA ASP A 10 -0.87 9.08 -12.87
C ASP A 10 -0.77 9.88 -11.56
N ILE A 11 -1.18 9.29 -10.43
CA ILE A 11 -1.11 9.93 -9.10
C ILE A 11 0.17 9.59 -8.33
N LEU A 12 0.86 8.50 -8.69
CA LEU A 12 2.10 8.10 -8.01
C LEU A 12 3.21 9.13 -8.23
N ASN A 13 4.02 9.33 -7.20
CA ASN A 13 5.23 10.13 -7.32
C ASN A 13 6.12 9.55 -8.44
N ALA A 14 6.71 10.42 -9.26
CA ALA A 14 7.53 10.02 -10.40
C ALA A 14 8.65 9.02 -10.01
N ARG A 15 9.23 9.16 -8.82
CA ARG A 15 10.24 8.22 -8.32
C ARG A 15 9.66 6.83 -8.07
N VAL A 16 8.52 6.76 -7.38
CA VAL A 16 7.82 5.49 -7.11
C VAL A 16 7.36 4.82 -8.41
N LYS A 17 6.86 5.61 -9.36
CA LYS A 17 6.45 5.13 -10.69
C LYS A 17 7.57 4.49 -11.49
N ASN A 18 8.78 5.03 -11.41
CA ASN A 18 9.91 4.62 -12.24
C ASN A 18 10.80 3.55 -11.58
N GLU A 19 10.90 3.55 -10.25
CA GLU A 19 11.85 2.71 -9.49
C GLU A 19 11.17 1.58 -8.70
N GLY A 20 9.87 1.70 -8.39
CA GLY A 20 9.21 0.74 -7.51
C GLY A 20 8.64 -0.47 -8.24
N ASP A 21 8.65 -1.63 -7.57
CA ASP A 21 8.02 -2.83 -8.08
C ASP A 21 6.50 -2.72 -8.05
N ILE A 22 5.86 -3.11 -9.16
CA ILE A 22 4.41 -2.95 -9.33
C ILE A 22 3.65 -3.77 -8.28
N GLN A 23 4.11 -4.97 -7.93
CA GLN A 23 3.40 -5.81 -6.96
C GLN A 23 3.47 -5.20 -5.55
N GLU A 24 4.61 -4.62 -5.20
CA GLU A 24 4.80 -3.95 -3.92
C GLU A 24 4.04 -2.61 -3.85
N ILE A 25 4.06 -1.83 -4.93
CA ILE A 25 3.29 -0.58 -5.05
C ILE A 25 1.79 -0.84 -4.91
N MET A 26 1.28 -1.93 -5.47
CA MET A 26 -0.16 -2.22 -5.51
C MET A 26 -0.77 -2.55 -4.14
N VAL A 27 0.03 -2.85 -3.13
CA VAL A 27 -0.49 -3.22 -1.79
C VAL A 27 -1.24 -2.05 -1.14
N VAL A 28 -0.65 -0.85 -1.13
CA VAL A 28 -1.22 0.32 -0.45
C VAL A 28 -2.49 0.85 -1.15
N PRO A 29 -2.55 1.00 -2.49
CA PRO A 29 -3.75 1.40 -3.21
C PRO A 29 -4.91 0.42 -3.06
N ASN A 30 -4.61 -0.89 -3.03
CA ASN A 30 -5.64 -1.91 -2.79
C ASN A 30 -6.21 -1.83 -1.37
N LEU A 31 -5.36 -1.52 -0.38
CA LEU A 31 -5.80 -1.23 0.98
C LEU A 31 -6.65 0.04 1.02
N ALA A 32 -6.20 1.14 0.41
CA ALA A 32 -6.94 2.40 0.32
C ALA A 32 -8.32 2.21 -0.33
N LYS A 33 -8.40 1.42 -1.42
CA LYS A 33 -9.67 1.08 -2.08
C LYS A 33 -10.65 0.42 -1.12
N ARG A 34 -10.18 -0.52 -0.27
CA ARG A 34 -11.04 -1.15 0.75
C ARG A 34 -11.44 -0.18 1.86
N CYS A 35 -10.54 0.70 2.29
CA CYS A 35 -10.86 1.76 3.26
C CYS A 35 -11.95 2.72 2.74
N LEU A 36 -11.98 2.97 1.43
CA LEU A 36 -12.94 3.85 0.76
C LEU A 36 -14.21 3.14 0.28
N GLU A 37 -14.44 1.87 0.65
CA GLU A 37 -15.68 1.16 0.31
C GLU A 37 -16.91 1.96 0.76
N LEU A 38 -17.88 2.14 -0.15
CA LEU A 38 -19.11 2.87 0.14
C LEU A 38 -19.91 2.19 1.27
N ASN A 39 -19.90 0.86 1.30
CA ASN A 39 -20.45 0.09 2.40
C ASN A 39 -19.49 0.08 3.59
N GLY A 40 -19.81 0.85 4.63
CA GLY A 40 -19.00 0.95 5.85
C GLY A 40 -18.72 -0.38 6.55
N LYS A 41 -19.58 -1.40 6.40
CA LYS A 41 -19.37 -2.73 6.98
C LYS A 41 -18.29 -3.54 6.27
N ARG A 42 -17.93 -3.18 5.04
CA ARG A 42 -16.86 -3.82 4.24
C ARG A 42 -15.52 -3.11 4.40
N ARG A 43 -15.50 -1.94 5.05
CA ARG A 43 -14.25 -1.24 5.35
C ARG A 43 -13.47 -2.04 6.39
N PRO A 44 -12.15 -2.16 6.23
CA PRO A 44 -11.31 -2.76 7.25
C PRO A 44 -11.33 -1.90 8.52
N SER A 45 -11.18 -2.56 9.66
CA SER A 45 -10.91 -1.88 10.92
C SER A 45 -9.51 -1.29 10.93
N MET A 46 -9.27 -0.25 11.74
CA MET A 46 -7.92 0.32 11.87
C MET A 46 -6.88 -0.70 12.33
N ARG A 47 -7.27 -1.72 13.13
CA ARG A 47 -6.35 -2.80 13.52
C ARG A 47 -5.91 -3.65 12.33
N GLU A 48 -6.81 -3.96 11.41
CA GLU A 48 -6.49 -4.68 10.18
C GLU A 48 -5.62 -3.82 9.26
N VAL A 49 -5.96 -2.54 9.10
CA VAL A 49 -5.16 -1.57 8.33
C VAL A 49 -3.73 -1.49 8.88
N THR A 50 -3.56 -1.34 10.19
CA THR A 50 -2.23 -1.32 10.82
C THR A 50 -1.47 -2.61 10.56
N LYS A 51 -2.11 -3.78 10.74
CA LYS A 51 -1.47 -5.07 10.52
C LYS A 51 -0.99 -5.25 9.07
N GLU A 52 -1.78 -4.81 8.11
CA GLU A 52 -1.39 -4.88 6.70
C GLU A 52 -0.23 -3.94 6.37
N LEU A 53 -0.25 -2.71 6.89
CA LEU A 53 0.84 -1.75 6.70
C LEU A 53 2.13 -2.18 7.40
N GLU A 54 2.04 -2.83 8.57
CA GLU A 54 3.20 -3.45 9.22
C GLU A 54 3.80 -4.57 8.36
N GLY A 55 2.97 -5.34 7.66
CA GLY A 55 3.42 -6.36 6.71
C GLY A 55 4.24 -5.73 5.58
N VAL A 56 3.75 -4.62 5.04
CA VAL A 56 4.43 -3.83 4.00
C VAL A 56 5.76 -3.26 4.51
N GLN A 57 5.81 -2.68 5.71
CA GLN A 57 7.08 -2.17 6.26
C GLN A 57 8.13 -3.28 6.44
N LYS A 58 7.71 -4.49 6.82
CA LYS A 58 8.63 -5.62 7.00
C LYS A 58 9.21 -6.15 5.68
N THR A 59 8.51 -6.00 4.55
CA THR A 59 9.07 -6.37 3.24
C THR A 59 10.14 -5.38 2.78
N PHE A 60 9.94 -4.09 3.05
CA PHE A 60 10.92 -3.05 2.74
C PHE A 60 12.15 -3.07 3.66
N ASN A 61 11.98 -3.40 4.94
CA ASN A 61 13.05 -3.35 5.95
C ASN A 61 13.94 -4.60 5.99
N GLY A 62 13.94 -5.43 4.94
CA GLY A 62 14.96 -6.47 4.73
C GLY A 62 16.39 -5.92 4.57
N GLN A 63 16.54 -4.59 4.45
CA GLN A 63 17.81 -3.88 4.54
C GLN A 63 17.64 -2.54 5.27
N GLU A 64 17.46 -2.56 6.59
CA GLU A 64 18.12 -1.61 7.50
C GLU A 64 18.35 -2.36 8.81
N ASN A 65 19.63 -2.53 9.13
CA ASN A 65 20.14 -3.07 10.39
C ASN A 65 19.62 -2.24 11.57
N CYS A 66 19.46 -2.91 12.72
CA CYS A 66 19.29 -2.34 14.04
C CYS A 66 20.15 -1.07 14.25
N GLU A 67 19.54 0.00 14.75
CA GLU A 67 20.01 0.62 15.99
C GLU A 67 18.89 1.45 16.64
N THR A 68 18.52 1.01 17.83
CA THR A 68 17.85 1.79 18.86
C THR A 68 18.73 2.96 19.29
N ILE A 69 18.15 4.14 19.45
CA ILE A 69 18.63 5.19 20.38
C ILE A 69 17.52 5.41 21.40
#